data_AF-A0AA39TPG7-F1
#
_entry.id   AF-A0AA39TPG7-F1
#
_cell.length_a   1.000
_cell.length_b   1.000
_cell.length_c   1.000
_cell.angle_alpha   90.00
_cell.angle_beta   90.00
_cell.angle_gamma   90.00
#
_symmetry.space_group_name_H-M   'P 1'
#
loop_
_entity.id
_entity.type
_entity.pdbx_description
1 polymer ?
#
loop_
_entity_poly.entity_id
_entity_poly.type
_entity_poly.pdbx_seq_one_letter_code
_entity_poly.pdbx_strand_id
1 'polypeptide(L)'
;MEWKSSAVRAETDEFGIPLKPTWSVNELLSSYPTPTISPAILNHLHDLAALIPPEEGSEKFDRVKGELEELVRLVEAVKLVDTEGVDLDTATERTDNTQLNAPPLDASGRSLLKYAARTVDNFYVVDADKRH
;
A
#
# COMPACT_ATOMS: atom_id res chain seq x y z
N MET A 1 34.74 10.34 -19.49
CA MET A 1 34.05 9.11 -19.07
C MET A 1 33.39 8.50 -20.29
N GLU A 2 34.05 7.53 -20.91
CA GLU A 2 33.52 6.82 -22.08
C GLU A 2 32.48 5.79 -21.62
N TRP A 3 31.21 5.99 -21.98
CA TRP A 3 30.20 4.96 -21.87
C TRP A 3 30.46 3.93 -22.97
N LYS A 4 31.07 2.79 -22.62
CA LYS A 4 31.12 1.63 -23.52
C LYS A 4 29.76 0.94 -23.49
N SER A 5 28.86 1.36 -24.38
CA SER A 5 27.65 0.61 -24.71
C SER A 5 28.03 -0.64 -25.50
N SER A 6 28.35 -1.72 -24.78
CA SER A 6 28.35 -3.08 -25.35
C SER A 6 26.88 -3.52 -25.51
N ALA A 7 26.14 -2.85 -26.38
CA ALA A 7 24.81 -3.27 -26.75
C ALA A 7 24.93 -4.35 -27.83
N VAL A 8 24.65 -5.60 -27.46
CA VAL A 8 24.37 -6.65 -28.44
C VAL A 8 23.19 -6.14 -29.29
N ARG A 9 23.41 -5.95 -30.60
CA ARG A 9 22.34 -5.51 -31.51
C ARG A 9 21.28 -6.62 -31.56
N ALA A 10 20.10 -6.34 -31.03
CA ALA A 10 18.96 -7.23 -31.15
C ALA A 10 18.58 -7.39 -32.62
N GLU A 11 18.18 -8.60 -33.02
CA GLU A 11 17.61 -8.82 -34.36
C GLU A 11 16.33 -8.01 -34.47
N THR A 12 16.23 -7.14 -35.48
CA THR A 12 15.07 -6.27 -35.70
C THR A 12 14.37 -6.63 -37.02
N ASP A 13 13.08 -6.31 -37.11
CA ASP A 13 12.33 -6.38 -38.36
C ASP A 13 12.67 -5.22 -39.33
N GLU A 14 11.97 -5.17 -40.47
CA GLU A 14 12.11 -4.13 -41.49
C GLU A 14 11.73 -2.72 -40.99
N PHE A 15 11.03 -2.62 -39.86
CA PHE A 15 10.63 -1.36 -39.21
C PHE A 15 11.51 -1.00 -38.00
N GLY A 16 12.55 -1.80 -37.71
CA GLY A 16 13.46 -1.57 -36.59
C GLY A 16 12.91 -2.03 -35.24
N ILE A 17 11.85 -2.83 -35.21
CA ILE A 17 11.28 -3.39 -33.98
C ILE A 17 12.04 -4.68 -33.63
N PRO A 18 12.52 -4.86 -32.38
CA PRO A 18 13.18 -6.09 -31.97
C PRO A 18 12.28 -7.32 -32.15
N LEU A 19 12.78 -8.35 -32.83
CA LEU A 19 12.11 -9.64 -33.02
C LEU A 19 11.98 -10.42 -31.71
N LYS A 20 12.79 -10.07 -30.70
CA LYS A 20 12.74 -10.62 -29.35
C LYS A 20 12.67 -9.47 -28.35
N PRO A 21 11.92 -9.63 -27.25
CA PRO A 21 11.90 -8.63 -26.19
C PRO A 21 13.33 -8.46 -25.64
N THR A 22 13.80 -7.22 -25.60
CA THR A 22 15.13 -6.89 -25.08
C THR A 22 15.22 -7.02 -23.56
N TRP A 23 14.08 -6.93 -22.89
CA TRP A 23 13.89 -7.23 -21.48
C TRP A 23 12.41 -7.53 -21.21
N SER A 24 12.13 -8.20 -20.10
CA SER A 24 10.78 -8.45 -19.61
C SER A 24 10.58 -7.78 -18.26
N VAL A 25 9.48 -7.04 -18.11
CA VAL A 25 9.08 -6.45 -16.82
C VAL A 25 8.90 -7.55 -15.77
N ASN A 26 8.32 -8.70 -16.17
CA ASN A 26 8.11 -9.81 -15.25
C ASN A 26 9.44 -10.43 -14.78
N GLU A 27 10.42 -10.52 -15.68
CA GLU A 27 11.76 -11.00 -15.33
C GLU A 27 12.47 -10.04 -14.38
N LEU A 28 12.38 -8.74 -14.64
CA LEU A 28 12.91 -7.70 -13.76
C LEU A 28 12.27 -7.77 -12.37
N LEU A 29 10.93 -7.79 -12.28
CA LEU A 29 10.22 -7.83 -11.00
C LEU A 29 10.45 -9.13 -10.22
N SER A 30 10.62 -10.25 -10.92
CA SER A 30 10.92 -11.54 -10.29
C SER A 30 12.35 -11.64 -9.76
N SER A 31 13.26 -10.79 -10.23
CA SER A 31 14.67 -10.79 -9.78
C SER A 31 14.86 -10.19 -8.38
N TYR A 32 13.88 -9.45 -7.86
CA TYR A 32 13.96 -8.85 -6.54
C TYR A 32 13.69 -9.88 -5.43
N PRO A 33 14.45 -9.84 -4.32
CA PRO A 33 14.23 -10.74 -3.20
C PRO A 33 12.89 -10.44 -2.54
N THR A 34 12.12 -11.48 -2.24
CA THR A 34 10.91 -11.37 -1.43
C THR A 34 11.32 -11.24 0.05
N PRO A 35 10.96 -10.14 0.75
CA PRO A 35 11.26 -10.01 2.16
C PRO A 35 10.39 -10.97 2.98
N THR A 36 10.97 -11.60 4.00
CA THR A 36 10.23 -12.49 4.89
C THR A 36 9.62 -11.72 6.06
N ILE A 37 8.31 -11.80 6.21
CA ILE A 37 7.57 -11.16 7.30
C ILE A 37 7.50 -12.14 8.48
N SER A 38 7.83 -11.67 9.69
CA SER A 38 7.68 -12.49 10.88
C SER A 38 6.21 -12.59 11.29
N PRO A 39 5.77 -13.70 11.91
CA PRO A 39 4.40 -13.84 12.41
C PRO A 39 3.98 -12.72 13.35
N ALA A 40 4.90 -12.28 14.22
CA ALA A 40 4.69 -11.17 15.14
C ALA A 40 4.38 -9.84 14.41
N ILE A 41 5.05 -9.56 13.28
CA ILE A 41 4.76 -8.37 12.46
C ILE A 41 3.38 -8.49 11.84
N LEU A 42 3.01 -9.67 11.32
CA LEU A 42 1.70 -9.86 10.71
C LEU A 42 0.57 -9.66 11.73
N ASN A 43 0.71 -10.19 12.94
CA ASN A 43 -0.24 -9.96 14.03
C ASN A 43 -0.29 -8.49 14.43
N HIS A 44 0.87 -7.84 14.54
CA HIS A 44 0.93 -6.42 14.86
C HIS A 44 0.22 -5.55 13.81
N LEU A 45 0.34 -5.88 12.52
CA LEU A 45 -0.39 -5.19 11.45
C LEU A 45 -1.91 -5.40 11.55
N HIS A 46 -2.36 -6.60 11.91
CA HIS A 46 -3.78 -6.87 12.14
C HIS A 46 -4.31 -6.07 13.32
N ASP A 47 -3.55 -5.98 14.42
CA ASP A 47 -3.90 -5.17 15.59
C ASP A 47 -4.03 -3.68 15.22
N LEU A 48 -3.08 -3.14 14.46
CA LEU A 48 -3.11 -1.75 14.00
C LEU A 48 -4.28 -1.47 13.05
N ALA A 49 -4.65 -2.45 12.23
CA ALA A 49 -5.78 -2.35 11.32
C ALA A 49 -7.13 -2.63 12.00
N ALA A 50 -7.15 -2.90 13.31
CA ALA A 50 -8.32 -3.38 14.06
C ALA A 50 -8.99 -4.61 13.42
N LEU A 51 -8.18 -5.49 12.83
CA LEU A 51 -8.59 -6.75 12.23
C LEU A 51 -8.30 -7.91 13.19
N ILE A 52 -9.12 -8.95 13.10
CA ILE A 52 -8.88 -10.20 13.84
C ILE A 52 -7.85 -11.01 13.05
N PRO A 53 -6.67 -11.33 13.61
CA PRO A 53 -5.66 -12.11 12.91
C PRO A 53 -6.14 -13.55 12.68
N PRO A 54 -5.78 -14.19 11.55
CA PRO A 54 -5.99 -15.61 11.36
C PRO A 54 -5.12 -16.42 12.33
N GLU A 55 -5.54 -17.65 12.64
CA GLU A 55 -4.78 -18.55 13.52
C GLU A 55 -3.40 -18.86 12.94
N GLU A 56 -2.35 -18.77 13.77
CA GLU A 56 -0.98 -19.05 13.34
C GLU A 56 -0.83 -20.51 12.88
N GLY A 57 -0.27 -20.70 11.69
CA GLY A 57 -0.15 -22.02 11.06
C GLY A 57 -1.41 -22.51 10.33
N SER A 58 -2.47 -21.69 10.26
CA SER A 58 -3.59 -21.95 9.35
C SER A 58 -3.22 -21.64 7.90
N GLU A 59 -3.83 -22.34 6.93
CA GLU A 59 -3.63 -22.05 5.49
C GLU A 59 -3.96 -20.59 5.14
N LYS A 60 -4.93 -20.00 5.85
CA LYS A 60 -5.32 -18.60 5.68
C LYS A 60 -4.20 -17.66 6.13
N PHE A 61 -3.51 -17.98 7.23
CA PHE A 61 -2.38 -17.20 7.72
C PHE A 61 -1.23 -17.21 6.71
N ASP A 62 -0.86 -18.40 6.22
CA ASP A 62 0.23 -18.55 5.25
C ASP A 62 -0.09 -17.86 3.92
N ARG A 63 -1.34 -17.94 3.48
CA ARG A 63 -1.80 -17.23 2.29
C ARG A 63 -1.66 -15.71 2.43
N VAL A 64 -2.22 -15.14 3.50
CA VAL A 64 -2.18 -13.68 3.74
C VAL A 64 -0.73 -13.21 3.91
N LYS A 65 0.10 -14.00 4.59
CA LYS A 65 1.52 -13.73 4.71
C LYS A 65 2.20 -13.68 3.34
N GLY A 66 2.01 -14.69 2.50
CA GLY A 66 2.60 -14.73 1.16
C GLY A 66 2.14 -13.59 0.25
N GLU A 67 0.84 -13.26 0.28
CA GLU A 67 0.28 -12.12 -0.47
C GLU A 67 0.93 -10.80 -0.02
N LEU A 68 1.10 -10.59 1.29
CA LEU A 68 1.73 -9.39 1.81
C LEU A 68 3.22 -9.32 1.45
N GLU A 69 3.94 -10.43 1.55
CA GLU A 69 5.36 -10.52 1.17
C GLU A 69 5.58 -10.16 -0.31
N GLU A 70 4.69 -10.60 -1.20
CA GLU A 70 4.72 -10.24 -2.62
C GLU A 70 4.46 -8.75 -2.86
N LEU A 71 3.50 -8.15 -2.14
CA LEU A 71 3.24 -6.71 -2.21
C LEU A 71 4.44 -5.90 -1.71
N VAL A 72 5.06 -6.32 -0.61
CA VAL A 72 6.26 -5.64 -0.08
C VAL A 72 7.42 -5.74 -1.06
N ARG A 73 7.63 -6.89 -1.73
CA ARG A 73 8.65 -7.02 -2.78
C ARG A 73 8.52 -5.95 -3.87
N LEU A 74 7.29 -5.66 -4.31
CA LEU A 74 7.05 -4.62 -5.31
C LEU A 74 7.42 -3.22 -4.80
N VAL A 75 7.10 -2.91 -3.54
CA VAL A 75 7.40 -1.62 -2.93
C VAL A 75 8.90 -1.45 -2.67
N GLU A 76 9.61 -2.51 -2.30
CA GLU A 76 11.07 -2.48 -2.13
C GLU A 76 11.79 -2.14 -3.44
N ALA A 77 11.28 -2.58 -4.60
CA ALA A 77 11.83 -2.22 -5.89
C ALA A 77 11.78 -0.70 -6.16
N VAL A 78 10.77 0.00 -5.64
CA VAL A 78 10.66 1.46 -5.77
C VAL A 78 11.75 2.18 -4.97
N LYS A 79 12.19 1.62 -3.84
CA LYS A 79 13.27 2.22 -3.02
C LYS A 79 14.62 2.25 -3.73
N LEU A 80 14.82 1.42 -4.75
CA LEU A 80 16.05 1.38 -5.54
C LEU A 80 16.11 2.45 -6.63
N VAL A 81 15.01 3.18 -6.85
CA VAL A 81 14.95 4.25 -7.83
C VAL A 81 15.61 5.50 -7.25
N ASP A 82 16.49 6.11 -8.05
CA ASP A 82 17.07 7.39 -7.72
C ASP A 82 15.96 8.47 -7.67
N THR A 83 15.84 9.10 -6.51
CA THR A 83 14.86 10.16 -6.23
C THR A 83 15.54 11.49 -5.91
N GLU A 84 16.85 11.60 -6.16
CA GLU A 84 17.57 12.86 -6.00
C GLU A 84 16.94 13.96 -6.87
N GLY A 85 16.59 15.09 -6.25
CA GLY A 85 15.96 16.24 -6.93
C GLY A 85 14.43 16.18 -7.02
N VAL A 86 13.77 15.17 -6.44
CA VAL A 86 12.32 15.15 -6.27
C VAL A 86 11.95 15.97 -5.03
N ASP A 87 11.25 17.08 -5.23
CA ASP A 87 10.74 17.93 -4.14
C ASP A 87 9.36 17.42 -3.67
N LEU A 88 9.30 16.93 -2.43
CA LEU A 88 8.09 16.37 -1.82
C LEU A 88 7.05 17.46 -1.47
N ASP A 89 7.47 18.72 -1.37
CA ASP A 89 6.62 19.80 -0.83
C ASP A 89 5.61 20.32 -1.88
N THR A 90 5.84 20.06 -3.17
CA THR A 90 4.97 20.57 -4.25
C THR A 90 3.61 19.88 -4.37
N ALA A 91 3.43 18.71 -3.73
CA ALA A 91 2.17 17.96 -3.81
C ALA A 91 1.18 18.29 -2.67
N THR A 92 1.61 18.96 -1.60
CA THR A 92 0.76 19.20 -0.40
C THR A 92 0.59 20.67 -0.01
N GLU A 93 1.41 21.59 -0.52
CA GLU A 93 1.26 23.01 -0.23
C GLU A 93 0.43 23.75 -1.28
N ARG A 94 -0.85 23.41 -1.36
CA ARG A 94 -1.89 24.41 -1.62
C ARG A 94 -2.69 24.65 -0.34
N THR A 95 -1.98 25.02 0.71
CA THR A 95 -2.53 25.53 1.97
C THR A 95 -2.96 26.99 1.83
N ASP A 96 -3.72 27.30 0.78
CA ASP A 96 -4.74 28.33 0.94
C ASP A 96 -5.88 27.65 1.69
N ASN A 97 -5.71 27.59 3.02
CA ASN A 97 -6.72 27.19 4.00
C ASN A 97 -7.85 28.24 4.05
N THR A 98 -8.36 28.63 2.88
CA THR A 98 -9.74 29.08 2.78
C THR A 98 -10.52 27.86 3.20
N GLN A 99 -11.01 27.88 4.43
CA GLN A 99 -12.03 26.98 4.94
C GLN A 99 -12.87 26.54 3.75
N LEU A 100 -12.64 25.30 3.29
CA LEU A 100 -13.48 24.65 2.30
C LEU A 100 -14.88 24.97 2.77
N ASN A 101 -15.67 25.66 1.95
CA ASN A 101 -17.06 26.01 2.22
C ASN A 101 -17.77 24.72 2.64
N ALA A 102 -17.71 24.40 3.94
CA ALA A 102 -18.32 23.22 4.47
C ALA A 102 -19.80 23.52 4.28
N PRO A 103 -20.52 22.70 3.49
CA PRO A 103 -21.96 22.88 3.42
C PRO A 103 -22.47 22.90 4.87
N PRO A 104 -23.41 23.80 5.21
CA PRO A 104 -23.96 23.83 6.56
C PRO A 104 -24.34 22.39 6.93
N LEU A 105 -23.72 21.89 8.00
CA LEU A 105 -23.99 20.53 8.45
C LEU A 105 -25.44 20.51 8.94
N ASP A 106 -26.36 20.04 8.09
CA ASP A 106 -27.78 19.90 8.40
C ASP A 106 -28.04 18.97 9.61
N ALA A 107 -27.04 18.14 9.95
CA ALA A 107 -27.08 17.25 11.09
C ALA A 107 -25.95 17.60 12.07
N SER A 108 -26.33 17.88 13.33
CA SER A 108 -25.39 18.16 14.41
C SER A 108 -25.82 17.49 15.71
N GLY A 109 -24.84 17.17 16.56
CA GLY A 109 -25.09 16.60 17.88
C GLY A 109 -25.88 15.29 17.83
N ARG A 110 -26.96 15.22 18.62
CA ARG A 110 -27.74 13.99 18.83
C ARG A 110 -28.47 13.49 17.58
N SER A 111 -28.68 14.34 16.56
CA SER A 111 -29.31 13.89 15.31
C SER A 111 -28.45 12.88 14.54
N LEU A 112 -27.15 12.80 14.85
CA LEU A 112 -26.22 11.83 14.25
C LEU A 112 -26.39 10.42 14.81
N LEU A 113 -27.04 10.27 15.96
CA LEU A 113 -27.28 8.97 16.59
C LEU A 113 -28.21 8.07 15.76
N LYS A 114 -29.00 8.63 14.84
CA LYS A 114 -29.85 7.85 13.92
C LYS A 114 -29.06 6.92 12.99
N TYR A 115 -27.76 7.17 12.81
CA TYR A 115 -26.86 6.33 12.00
C TYR A 115 -26.05 5.34 12.85
N ALA A 116 -26.17 5.41 14.17
CA ALA A 116 -25.46 4.49 15.05
C ALA A 116 -26.11 3.11 15.02
N ALA A 117 -25.30 2.05 15.00
CA ALA A 117 -25.81 0.68 15.11
C ALA A 117 -26.46 0.41 16.48
N ARG A 118 -25.95 1.04 17.56
CA ARG A 118 -26.47 0.92 18.93
C ARG A 118 -26.34 2.24 19.67
N THR A 119 -27.35 2.58 20.45
CA THR A 119 -27.36 3.76 21.34
C THR A 119 -28.04 3.43 22.66
N VAL A 120 -27.56 4.02 23.75
CA VAL A 120 -28.17 3.96 25.09
C VAL A 120 -28.06 5.36 25.70
N ASP A 121 -29.13 5.86 26.30
CA ASP A 121 -29.21 7.17 26.97
C ASP A 121 -28.67 8.34 26.13
N ASN A 122 -28.90 8.31 24.82
CA ASN A 122 -28.39 9.28 23.84
C ASN A 122 -26.86 9.32 23.69
N PHE A 123 -26.19 8.19 23.93
CA PHE A 123 -24.77 8.01 23.65
C PHE A 123 -24.54 6.83 22.71
N TYR A 124 -23.43 6.88 21.96
CA TYR A 124 -22.92 5.73 21.22
C TYR A 124 -22.49 4.66 22.23
N VAL A 125 -22.88 3.42 21.98
CA VAL A 125 -22.43 2.29 22.78
C VAL A 125 -21.52 1.42 21.94
N VAL A 126 -20.33 1.21 22.47
CA VAL A 126 -19.35 0.27 21.93
C VAL A 126 -19.13 -0.79 22.99
N ASP A 127 -19.10 -2.04 22.57
CA ASP A 127 -18.74 -3.14 23.46
C ASP A 127 -17.26 -2.96 23.83
N ALA A 128 -16.98 -2.59 25.08
CA ALA A 128 -15.62 -2.50 25.57
C ALA A 128 -15.10 -3.93 25.74
N ASP A 129 -14.20 -4.35 24.87
CA ASP A 129 -13.54 -5.64 25.00
C ASP A 129 -12.71 -5.65 26.29
N LYS A 130 -13.16 -6.41 27.29
CA LYS A 130 -12.39 -6.65 28.51
C LYS A 130 -11.33 -7.66 28.15
N ARG A 131 -10.18 -7.21 27.65
CA ARG A 131 -8.97 -8.04 27.56
C ARG A 131 -8.72 -8.65 28.95
N HIS A 132 -8.84 -9.97 29.04
CA HIS A 132 -8.77 -10.75 30.27
C HIS A 132 -7.54 -11.67 30.27
#